data_AF-A0AAW3SQ73-F1
#
_entry.id   AF-A0AAW3SQ73-F1
#
_cell.length_a   1.000
_cell.length_b   1.000
_cell.length_c   1.000
_cell.angle_alpha   90.00
_cell.angle_beta   90.00
_cell.angle_gamma   90.00
#
_symmetry.space_group_name_H-M   'P 1'
#
loop_
_entity.id
_entity.type
_entity.pdbx_description
1 polymer ?
#
loop_
_entity_poly.entity_id
_entity_poly.type
_entity_poly.pdbx_seq_one_letter_code
_entity_poly.pdbx_strand_id
1 'polypeptide(L)'
;MTIHKKGHAHWEGDIKQGKGTVSTESGALQQQPYGFNTRFEGKPGTNPEELIGAAHAACFSMALSLMLGEEGHKPESIDTTADVSLDKVDGGFAITKIALHSKVKLAGIDDATFDSIIQKAKAGCPVSKVLKADITLDYQLN
;
A
#
# COMPACT_ATOMS: atom_id res chain seq x y z
N MET A 1 -4.48 -12.16 21.69
CA MET A 1 -5.63 -11.25 21.44
C MET A 1 -5.62 -10.89 19.97
N THR A 2 -6.73 -11.06 19.25
CA THR A 2 -6.82 -10.74 17.82
C THR A 2 -7.21 -9.27 17.63
N ILE A 3 -6.53 -8.56 16.73
CA ILE A 3 -6.84 -7.16 16.38
C ILE A 3 -7.83 -7.15 15.21
N HIS A 4 -8.94 -6.43 15.36
CA HIS A 4 -9.95 -6.24 14.31
C HIS A 4 -9.98 -4.79 13.85
N LYS A 5 -10.02 -4.57 12.54
CA LYS A 5 -10.16 -3.27 11.87
C LYS A 5 -11.23 -3.36 10.79
N LYS A 6 -12.07 -2.33 10.65
CA LYS A 6 -13.21 -2.33 9.72
C LYS A 6 -13.14 -1.19 8.71
N GLY A 7 -13.50 -1.50 7.47
CA GLY A 7 -13.92 -0.56 6.44
C GLY A 7 -15.33 -0.92 5.97
N HIS A 8 -16.03 0.03 5.35
CA HIS A 8 -17.33 -0.23 4.74
C HIS A 8 -17.41 0.43 3.37
N ALA A 9 -18.22 -0.14 2.50
CA ALA A 9 -18.58 0.45 1.23
C ALA A 9 -20.09 0.33 1.01
N HIS A 10 -20.64 1.27 0.27
CA HIS A 10 -22.02 1.31 -0.19
C HIS A 10 -22.04 1.39 -1.72
N TRP A 11 -23.08 0.87 -2.37
CA TRP A 11 -23.27 0.94 -3.82
C TRP A 11 -24.75 0.96 -4.19
N GLU A 12 -25.11 1.82 -5.14
CA GLU A 12 -26.47 1.91 -5.71
C GLU A 12 -26.42 1.97 -7.24
N GLY A 13 -27.31 1.22 -7.90
CA GLY A 13 -27.47 1.24 -9.36
C GLY A 13 -26.56 0.26 -10.11
N ASP A 14 -26.54 0.40 -11.44
CA ASP A 14 -25.73 -0.45 -12.33
C ASP A 14 -24.22 -0.16 -12.25
N ILE A 15 -23.40 -0.95 -12.93
CA ILE A 15 -21.94 -0.82 -12.82
C ILE A 15 -21.37 0.47 -13.44
N LYS A 16 -21.98 1.02 -14.51
CA LYS A 16 -21.41 2.17 -15.24
C LYS A 16 -21.93 3.51 -14.72
N GLN A 17 -23.19 3.56 -14.34
CA GLN A 17 -23.87 4.78 -13.87
C GLN A 17 -24.16 4.76 -12.36
N GLY A 18 -23.98 3.60 -11.72
CA GLY A 18 -24.12 3.48 -10.28
C GLY A 18 -23.08 4.28 -9.51
N LYS A 19 -23.40 4.51 -8.25
CA LYS A 19 -22.60 5.34 -7.34
C LYS A 19 -22.24 4.53 -6.13
N GLY A 20 -20.95 4.51 -5.80
CA GLY A 20 -20.45 3.91 -4.59
C GLY A 20 -19.92 4.95 -3.63
N THR A 21 -19.87 4.58 -2.36
CA THR A 21 -19.09 5.30 -1.35
C THR A 21 -18.24 4.33 -0.53
N VAL A 22 -17.09 4.79 -0.04
CA VAL A 22 -16.19 4.03 0.85
C VAL A 22 -15.91 4.82 2.11
N SER A 23 -15.82 4.11 3.25
CA SER A 23 -15.47 4.72 4.53
C SER A 23 -14.62 3.78 5.39
N THR A 24 -13.94 4.36 6.37
CA THR A 24 -13.12 3.64 7.36
C THR A 24 -13.71 3.81 8.77
N GLU A 25 -13.51 2.83 9.64
CA GLU A 25 -14.01 2.90 11.03
C GLU A 25 -13.43 4.07 11.84
N SER A 26 -12.24 4.54 11.47
CA SER A 26 -11.59 5.69 12.10
C SER A 26 -12.21 7.03 11.67
N GLY A 27 -13.01 7.03 10.60
CA GLY A 27 -13.53 8.24 9.98
C GLY A 27 -12.50 9.00 9.13
N ALA A 28 -11.34 8.39 8.81
CA ALA A 28 -10.37 8.99 7.87
C ALA A 28 -10.94 9.09 6.45
N LEU A 29 -11.81 8.15 6.06
CA LEU A 29 -12.69 8.26 4.90
C LEU A 29 -14.13 8.20 5.40
N GLN A 30 -14.97 9.13 4.95
CA GLN A 30 -16.37 9.22 5.34
C GLN A 30 -17.23 9.36 4.09
N GLN A 31 -17.86 8.25 3.69
CA GLN A 31 -18.69 8.15 2.50
C GLN A 31 -18.03 8.74 1.25
N GLN A 32 -16.73 8.51 1.08
CA GLN A 32 -15.98 9.05 -0.04
C GLN A 32 -16.46 8.41 -1.35
N PRO A 33 -16.89 9.19 -2.36
CA PRO A 33 -17.44 8.63 -3.59
C PRO A 33 -16.41 7.84 -4.41
N TYR A 34 -16.81 6.68 -4.91
CA TYR A 34 -16.06 5.90 -5.90
C TYR A 34 -17.01 5.34 -6.97
N GLY A 35 -16.47 5.02 -8.14
CA GLY A 35 -17.28 4.50 -9.25
C GLY A 35 -16.45 3.85 -10.34
N PHE A 36 -17.13 3.33 -11.36
CA PHE A 36 -16.46 2.77 -12.54
C PHE A 36 -15.56 3.80 -13.22
N ASN A 37 -16.01 5.05 -13.26
CA ASN A 37 -15.28 6.18 -13.84
C ASN A 37 -13.95 6.48 -13.11
N THR A 38 -13.93 6.41 -11.78
CA THR A 38 -12.70 6.66 -11.00
C THR A 38 -11.76 5.46 -11.02
N ARG A 39 -12.30 4.26 -11.21
CA ARG A 39 -11.53 3.02 -11.23
C ARG A 39 -10.94 2.66 -12.60
N PHE A 40 -11.69 2.85 -13.69
CA PHE A 40 -11.32 2.35 -15.02
C PHE A 40 -11.22 3.43 -16.10
N GLU A 41 -11.76 4.65 -15.88
CA GLU A 41 -11.76 5.73 -16.90
C GLU A 41 -10.73 6.82 -16.61
N GLY A 42 -9.85 6.63 -15.61
CA GLY A 42 -8.79 7.58 -15.26
C GLY A 42 -9.31 8.92 -14.72
N LYS A 43 -10.57 9.01 -14.30
CA LYS A 43 -11.09 10.22 -13.65
C LYS A 43 -10.56 10.31 -12.22
N PRO A 44 -10.13 11.50 -11.75
CA PRO A 44 -9.72 11.67 -10.36
C PRO A 44 -10.82 11.26 -9.38
N GLY A 45 -10.44 10.55 -8.32
CA GLY A 45 -11.33 10.06 -7.27
C GLY A 45 -10.83 8.73 -6.70
N THR A 46 -11.40 8.31 -5.56
CA THR A 46 -10.89 7.11 -4.89
C THR A 46 -11.24 5.83 -5.64
N ASN A 47 -10.44 4.80 -5.41
CA ASN A 47 -10.60 3.46 -5.98
C ASN A 47 -9.94 2.43 -5.04
N PRO A 48 -10.28 1.14 -5.14
CA PRO A 48 -9.67 0.11 -4.28
C PRO A 48 -8.14 0.02 -4.40
N GLU A 49 -7.60 0.26 -5.60
CA GLU A 49 -6.18 0.09 -5.89
C GLU A 49 -5.32 1.13 -5.13
N GLU A 50 -5.70 2.41 -5.11
CA GLU A 50 -5.00 3.43 -4.31
C GLU A 50 -5.09 3.18 -2.80
N LEU A 51 -6.19 2.59 -2.32
CA LEU A 51 -6.36 2.27 -0.89
C LEU A 51 -5.45 1.10 -0.48
N ILE A 52 -5.29 0.12 -1.36
CA ILE A 52 -4.31 -0.97 -1.19
C ILE A 52 -2.89 -0.40 -1.22
N GLY A 53 -2.58 0.49 -2.17
CA GLY A 53 -1.28 1.16 -2.24
C GLY A 53 -0.96 1.93 -0.96
N ALA A 54 -1.90 2.75 -0.48
CA ALA A 54 -1.76 3.50 0.76
C ALA A 54 -1.55 2.57 1.98
N ALA A 55 -2.33 1.48 2.08
CA ALA A 55 -2.17 0.50 3.15
C ALA A 55 -0.80 -0.21 3.08
N HIS A 56 -0.33 -0.56 1.88
CA HIS A 56 0.93 -1.24 1.69
C HIS A 56 2.12 -0.35 2.01
N ALA A 57 2.13 0.89 1.50
CA ALA A 57 3.15 1.87 1.80
C ALA A 57 3.26 2.13 3.31
N ALA A 58 2.12 2.34 3.99
CA ALA A 58 2.10 2.57 5.44
C ALA A 58 2.62 1.36 6.23
N CYS A 59 2.18 0.15 5.86
CA CYS A 59 2.59 -1.07 6.54
C CYS A 59 4.08 -1.38 6.35
N PHE A 60 4.59 -1.23 5.12
CA PHE A 60 6.01 -1.39 4.80
C PHE A 60 6.87 -0.39 5.57
N SER A 61 6.53 0.91 5.53
CA SER A 61 7.32 1.95 6.21
C SER A 61 7.40 1.73 7.72
N MET A 62 6.30 1.29 8.33
CA MET A 62 6.27 0.97 9.76
C MET A 62 7.09 -0.29 10.08
N ALA A 63 7.01 -1.33 9.26
CA ALA A 63 7.80 -2.55 9.42
C ALA A 63 9.30 -2.28 9.26
N LEU A 64 9.69 -1.43 8.30
CA LEU A 64 11.07 -1.01 8.13
C LEU A 64 11.60 -0.28 9.37
N SER A 65 10.83 0.65 9.92
CA SER A 65 11.19 1.35 11.17
C SER A 65 11.38 0.39 12.34
N LEU A 66 10.49 -0.61 12.48
CA LEU A 66 10.61 -1.66 13.49
C LEU A 66 11.90 -2.46 13.34
N MET A 67 12.16 -3.00 12.15
CA MET A 67 13.32 -3.87 11.91
C MET A 67 14.66 -3.11 12.02
N LEU A 68 14.69 -1.85 11.59
CA LEU A 68 15.84 -0.98 11.86
C LEU A 68 16.07 -0.79 13.36
N GLY A 69 15.00 -0.57 14.12
CA GLY A 69 15.05 -0.43 15.58
C GLY A 69 15.55 -1.68 16.31
N GLU A 70 15.18 -2.86 15.83
CA GLU A 70 15.67 -4.16 16.36
C GLU A 70 17.19 -4.30 16.18
N GLU A 71 17.78 -3.68 15.16
CA GLU A 71 19.22 -3.65 14.92
C GLU A 71 19.90 -2.38 15.48
N GLY A 72 19.18 -1.57 16.27
CA GLY A 72 19.73 -0.39 16.94
C GLY A 72 19.79 0.88 16.09
N HIS A 73 19.16 0.87 14.91
CA HIS A 73 19.08 2.01 14.01
C HIS A 73 17.77 2.78 14.17
N LYS A 74 17.81 4.10 13.98
CA LYS A 74 16.62 4.96 14.05
C LYS A 74 16.57 5.85 12.80
N PRO A 75 15.69 5.55 11.83
CA PRO A 75 15.58 6.38 10.64
C PRO A 75 15.05 7.77 11.00
N GLU A 76 15.58 8.80 10.34
CA GLU A 76 15.07 10.18 10.43
C GLU A 76 13.77 10.34 9.64
N SER A 77 13.69 9.75 8.44
CA SER A 77 12.49 9.71 7.62
C SER A 77 12.41 8.44 6.77
N ILE A 78 11.19 8.00 6.50
CA ILE A 78 10.86 6.94 5.56
C ILE A 78 9.66 7.42 4.73
N ASP A 79 9.90 7.64 3.44
CA ASP A 79 8.89 8.08 2.48
C ASP A 79 8.71 7.00 1.42
N THR A 80 7.59 6.28 1.48
CA THR A 80 7.29 5.16 0.55
C THR A 80 6.09 5.48 -0.31
N THR A 81 6.24 5.29 -1.62
CA THR A 81 5.13 5.22 -2.58
C THR A 81 4.91 3.76 -2.98
N ALA A 82 3.66 3.34 -3.11
CA ALA A 82 3.28 2.03 -3.62
C ALA A 82 2.44 2.21 -4.89
N ASP A 83 3.01 1.86 -6.03
CA ASP A 83 2.34 1.89 -7.34
C ASP A 83 1.68 0.54 -7.60
N VAL A 84 0.35 0.54 -7.74
CA VAL A 84 -0.47 -0.67 -7.84
C VAL A 84 -0.93 -0.87 -9.28
N SER A 85 -0.51 -1.98 -9.89
CA SER A 85 -0.89 -2.34 -11.26
C SER A 85 -2.20 -3.14 -11.28
N LEU A 86 -3.21 -2.62 -11.99
CA LEU A 86 -4.46 -3.31 -12.29
C LEU A 86 -4.50 -3.66 -13.77
N ASP A 87 -4.18 -4.92 -14.09
CA ASP A 87 -4.09 -5.38 -15.46
C ASP A 87 -5.32 -6.15 -15.90
N LYS A 88 -5.61 -6.09 -17.21
CA LYS A 88 -6.56 -6.98 -17.84
C LYS A 88 -5.92 -8.35 -18.05
N VAL A 89 -6.58 -9.39 -17.54
CA VAL A 89 -6.13 -10.79 -17.65
C VAL A 89 -7.26 -11.65 -18.20
N ASP A 90 -6.99 -12.93 -18.46
CA ASP A 90 -8.03 -13.87 -18.88
C ASP A 90 -9.15 -13.93 -17.83
N GLY A 91 -10.38 -13.61 -18.25
CA GLY A 91 -11.55 -13.60 -17.38
C GLY A 91 -11.83 -12.30 -16.61
N GLY A 92 -11.04 -11.23 -16.78
CA GLY A 92 -11.35 -9.92 -16.16
C GLY A 92 -10.14 -9.03 -15.90
N PHE A 93 -10.07 -8.50 -14.69
CA PHE A 93 -8.95 -7.68 -14.21
C PHE A 93 -8.36 -8.29 -12.94
N ALA A 94 -7.05 -8.11 -12.74
CA ALA A 94 -6.34 -8.55 -11.55
C ALA A 94 -5.32 -7.51 -11.10
N ILE A 95 -5.10 -7.40 -9.78
CA ILE A 95 -3.96 -6.67 -9.24
C ILE A 95 -2.76 -7.59 -9.35
N THR A 96 -1.87 -7.29 -10.29
CA THR A 96 -0.76 -8.17 -10.72
C THR A 96 0.55 -7.81 -10.05
N LYS A 97 0.77 -6.52 -9.76
CA LYS A 97 2.02 -6.00 -9.23
C LYS A 97 1.78 -4.83 -8.28
N ILE A 98 2.65 -4.71 -7.27
CA ILE A 98 2.85 -3.49 -6.50
C ILE A 98 4.34 -3.12 -6.49
N ALA A 99 4.69 -1.97 -7.04
CA ALA A 99 6.06 -1.44 -7.00
C ALA A 99 6.21 -0.46 -5.83
N LEU A 100 7.04 -0.83 -4.86
CA LEU A 100 7.40 0.05 -3.75
C LEU A 100 8.59 0.92 -4.15
N HIS A 101 8.48 2.23 -3.92
CA HIS A 101 9.56 3.19 -4.10
C HIS A 101 9.80 3.91 -2.76
N SER A 102 10.93 3.65 -2.11
CA SER A 102 11.20 4.13 -0.76
C SER A 102 12.41 5.06 -0.70
N LYS A 103 12.25 6.24 -0.12
CA LYS A 103 13.36 7.14 0.23
C LYS A 103 13.53 7.11 1.73
N VAL A 104 14.73 6.75 2.19
CA VAL A 104 15.02 6.59 3.61
C VAL A 104 16.19 7.48 3.97
N LYS A 105 16.04 8.25 5.04
CA LYS A 105 17.10 9.05 5.61
C LYS A 105 17.59 8.39 6.90
N LEU A 106 18.81 7.88 6.91
CA LEU A 106 19.38 7.15 8.03
C LEU A 106 20.92 7.18 7.97
N ALA A 107 21.53 7.85 8.94
CA ALA A 107 22.98 7.87 9.08
C ALA A 107 23.51 6.66 9.88
N GLY A 108 24.75 6.27 9.60
CA GLY A 108 25.50 5.32 10.43
C GLY A 108 25.14 3.85 10.24
N ILE A 109 24.54 3.49 9.10
CA ILE A 109 24.35 2.11 8.66
C ILE A 109 25.11 1.91 7.34
N ASP A 110 25.67 0.71 7.11
CA ASP A 110 26.23 0.35 5.81
C ASP A 110 25.16 -0.17 4.85
N ASP A 111 25.41 -0.04 3.55
CA ASP A 111 24.45 -0.38 2.50
C ASP A 111 24.00 -1.85 2.53
N ALA A 112 24.90 -2.78 2.89
CA ALA A 112 24.59 -4.21 2.87
C ALA A 112 23.69 -4.60 4.04
N THR A 113 23.96 -4.07 5.24
CA THR A 113 23.08 -4.24 6.40
C THR A 113 21.72 -3.60 6.14
N PHE A 114 21.68 -2.38 5.60
CA PHE A 114 20.42 -1.72 5.26
C PHE A 114 19.61 -2.50 4.21
N ASP A 115 20.24 -2.98 3.13
CA ASP A 115 19.56 -3.77 2.10
C ASP A 115 18.94 -5.05 2.70
N SER A 116 19.71 -5.76 3.54
CA SER A 116 19.20 -6.95 4.23
C SER A 116 17.94 -6.65 5.05
N ILE A 117 17.93 -5.54 5.80
CA ILE A 117 16.78 -5.11 6.60
C ILE A 117 15.59 -4.72 5.72
N ILE A 118 15.81 -3.90 4.68
CA ILE A 118 14.70 -3.40 3.86
C ILE A 118 14.07 -4.51 3.01
N GLN A 119 14.84 -5.50 2.56
CA GLN A 119 14.29 -6.70 1.89
C GLN A 119 13.48 -7.58 2.85
N LYS A 120 13.93 -7.72 4.11
CA LYS A 120 13.12 -8.39 5.15
C LYS A 120 11.82 -7.63 5.39
N ALA A 121 11.84 -6.30 5.44
CA ALA A 121 10.62 -5.49 5.59
C ALA A 121 9.68 -5.66 4.40
N LYS A 122 10.22 -5.65 3.16
CA LYS A 122 9.48 -5.84 1.91
C LYS A 122 8.68 -7.14 1.92
N ALA A 123 9.28 -8.26 2.32
CA ALA A 123 8.60 -9.56 2.34
C ALA A 123 7.84 -9.82 3.66
N GLY A 124 8.25 -9.17 4.75
CA GLY A 124 7.85 -9.51 6.10
C GLY A 124 6.65 -8.73 6.65
N CYS A 125 6.34 -7.56 6.10
CA CYS A 125 5.24 -6.74 6.60
C CYS A 125 3.87 -7.44 6.35
N PRO A 126 2.89 -7.28 7.26
CA PRO A 126 1.59 -7.95 7.13
C PRO A 126 0.89 -7.76 5.78
N VAL A 127 0.94 -6.57 5.18
CA VAL A 127 0.31 -6.31 3.88
C VAL A 127 1.05 -7.07 2.76
N SER A 128 2.38 -7.09 2.74
CA SER A 128 3.11 -7.91 1.77
C SER A 128 2.80 -9.41 1.90
N LYS A 129 2.62 -9.92 3.13
CA LYS A 129 2.32 -11.34 3.37
C LYS A 129 0.96 -11.79 2.87
N VAL A 130 -0.03 -10.90 2.82
CA VAL A 130 -1.40 -11.27 2.40
C VAL A 130 -1.61 -11.09 0.89
N LEU A 131 -0.82 -10.23 0.25
CA LEU A 131 -0.93 -9.97 -1.19
C LEU A 131 -0.29 -11.10 -2.00
N LYS A 132 -0.93 -11.44 -3.13
CA LYS A 132 -0.43 -12.41 -4.11
C LYS A 132 0.18 -11.77 -5.34
N ALA A 133 0.08 -10.44 -5.45
CA ALA A 133 0.70 -9.66 -6.50
C ALA A 133 2.23 -9.74 -6.39
N ASP A 134 2.93 -9.58 -7.50
CA ASP A 134 4.39 -9.40 -7.49
C ASP A 134 4.74 -8.10 -6.75
N ILE A 135 5.74 -8.14 -5.87
CA ILE A 135 6.15 -6.98 -5.06
C ILE A 135 7.61 -6.64 -5.35
N THR A 136 7.83 -5.52 -6.01
CA THR A 136 9.15 -4.97 -6.28
C THR A 136 9.48 -3.84 -5.31
N LEU A 137 10.76 -3.56 -5.13
CA LEU A 137 11.25 -2.45 -4.30
C LEU A 137 12.43 -1.79 -4.97
N ASP A 138 12.31 -0.49 -5.21
CA ASP A 138 13.42 0.41 -5.46
C ASP A 138 13.57 1.34 -4.26
N TYR A 139 14.81 1.63 -3.84
CA TYR A 139 15.04 2.51 -2.71
C TYR A 139 16.25 3.43 -2.88
N GLN A 140 16.22 4.52 -2.11
CA GLN A 140 17.34 5.45 -1.93
C GLN A 140 17.62 5.58 -0.43
N LEU A 141 18.86 5.35 -0.03
CA LEU A 141 19.36 5.58 1.33
C LEU A 141 20.20 6.86 1.33
N ASN A 142 19.83 7.83 2.16
CA ASN A 142 20.52 9.11 2.32
C ASN A 142 20.97 9.37 3.77
#